data_AF-A0A929ZU70-F1
#
_entry.id   AF-A0A929ZU70-F1
#
_cell.length_a   1.000
_cell.length_b   1.000
_cell.length_c   1.000
_cell.angle_alpha   90.00
_cell.angle_beta   90.00
_cell.angle_gamma   90.00
#
_symmetry.space_group_name_H-M   'P 1'
#
loop_
_entity.id
_entity.type
_entity.pdbx_description
1 polymer ?
#
loop_
_entity_poly.entity_id
_entity_poly.type
_entity_poly.pdbx_seq_one_letter_code
_entity_poly.pdbx_strand_id
1 'polypeptide(L)'
;SRLNYSNDTIIELVPDPNNSVITKEINFIKDTVFYSLGEPAQIKTISEVVTAQKPRSVYSMKDIGAVFTKDKIPNYEHRRTLKDTILFKKKYKRFEINSPKNFSRYYVYETDTILPYSLYRHAEIDYKGRIERIDTYNKEQDIFVTLQLLPRKNWDEEAKDILKFNDFINKKSKK
;
A
#
# COMPACT_ATOMS: atom_id res chain seq x y z
N SER A 1 -11.12 -1.56 -0.02
CA SER A 1 -10.50 -1.74 1.31
C SER A 1 -10.00 -0.46 1.90
N ARG A 2 -9.94 -0.40 3.23
CA ARG A 2 -9.24 0.64 3.98
C ARG A 2 -7.97 0.04 4.58
N LEU A 3 -6.81 0.60 4.25
CA LEU A 3 -5.51 0.15 4.77
C LEU A 3 -5.04 1.08 5.89
N ASN A 4 -4.74 0.49 7.04
CA ASN A 4 -4.23 1.16 8.24
C ASN A 4 -2.87 0.55 8.58
N TYR A 5 -1.89 1.37 8.98
CA TYR A 5 -0.54 0.87 9.23
C TYR A 5 0.10 1.53 10.44
N SER A 6 0.91 0.76 11.15
CA SER A 6 1.81 1.21 12.21
C SER A 6 3.15 0.50 12.01
N ASN A 7 4.20 1.25 11.64
CA ASN A 7 5.50 0.68 11.28
C ASN A 7 5.38 -0.40 10.17
N ASP A 8 5.75 -1.64 10.48
CA ASP A 8 5.69 -2.82 9.58
C ASP A 8 4.35 -3.57 9.63
N THR A 9 3.42 -3.15 10.50
CA THR A 9 2.14 -3.82 10.72
C THR A 9 1.05 -3.12 9.95
N ILE A 10 0.33 -3.87 9.13
CA ILE A 10 -0.80 -3.35 8.35
C ILE A 10 -2.06 -4.12 8.73
N ILE A 11 -3.13 -3.37 8.97
CA ILE A 11 -4.49 -3.87 9.10
C ILE A 11 -5.31 -3.39 7.90
N GLU A 12 -5.80 -4.35 7.13
CA GLU A 12 -6.75 -4.10 6.06
C GLU A 12 -8.17 -4.38 6.54
N LEU A 13 -9.05 -3.41 6.32
CA LEU A 13 -10.50 -3.57 6.47
C LEU A 13 -11.10 -3.79 5.08
N VAL A 14 -11.49 -5.03 4.79
CA VAL A 14 -12.11 -5.42 3.53
C VAL A 14 -13.62 -5.13 3.61
N PRO A 15 -14.16 -4.28 2.73
CA PRO A 15 -15.59 -3.96 2.75
C PRO A 15 -16.44 -5.13 2.28
N ASP A 16 -17.70 -5.17 2.71
CA ASP A 16 -18.72 -6.02 2.10
C ASP A 16 -19.00 -5.56 0.66
N PRO A 17 -19.06 -6.46 -0.33
CA PRO A 17 -19.29 -6.10 -1.73
C PRO A 17 -20.67 -5.48 -1.98
N ASN A 18 -21.66 -5.76 -1.12
CA ASN A 18 -23.00 -5.21 -1.19
C ASN A 18 -23.15 -3.94 -0.32
N ASN A 19 -22.28 -3.74 0.66
CA ASN A 19 -22.28 -2.54 1.50
C ASN A 19 -20.86 -2.12 1.91
N SER A 20 -20.32 -1.14 1.19
CA SER A 20 -18.95 -0.64 1.40
C SER A 20 -18.69 0.04 2.77
N VAL A 21 -19.75 0.35 3.52
CA VAL A 21 -19.66 0.89 4.89
C VAL A 21 -19.33 -0.21 5.90
N ILE A 22 -19.72 -1.45 5.62
CA ILE A 22 -19.55 -2.58 6.52
C ILE A 22 -18.23 -3.28 6.20
N THR A 23 -17.40 -3.49 7.21
CA THR A 23 -16.22 -4.35 7.11
C THR A 23 -16.65 -5.81 7.17
N LYS A 24 -16.34 -6.58 6.12
CA LYS A 24 -16.62 -8.02 6.03
C LYS A 24 -15.48 -8.86 6.61
N GLU A 25 -14.25 -8.53 6.27
CA GLU A 25 -13.07 -9.27 6.71
C GLU A 25 -11.96 -8.30 7.11
N ILE A 26 -11.17 -8.70 8.10
CA ILE A 26 -10.00 -7.96 8.56
C ILE A 26 -8.77 -8.80 8.28
N ASN A 27 -7.82 -8.26 7.52
CA ASN A 27 -6.54 -8.92 7.25
C ASN A 27 -5.39 -8.23 7.98
N PHE A 28 -4.50 -9.02 8.55
CA PHE A 28 -3.18 -8.59 8.95
C PHE A 28 -2.20 -8.84 7.82
N ILE A 29 -1.52 -7.79 7.34
CA ILE A 29 -0.52 -7.86 6.28
C ILE A 29 0.84 -7.55 6.88
N LYS A 30 1.83 -8.39 6.55
CA LYS A 30 3.24 -8.18 6.85
C LYS A 30 4.07 -8.55 5.64
N ASP A 31 4.85 -7.59 5.14
CA ASP A 31 5.66 -7.73 3.93
C ASP A 31 4.82 -8.19 2.72
N THR A 32 5.10 -9.38 2.19
CA THR A 32 4.42 -9.96 1.03
C THR A 32 3.39 -11.02 1.42
N VAL A 33 3.09 -11.16 2.71
CA VAL A 33 2.13 -12.15 3.20
C VAL A 33 1.02 -11.52 4.02
N PHE A 34 -0.11 -12.22 4.09
CA PHE A 34 -1.25 -11.82 4.89
C PHE A 34 -1.86 -13.01 5.64
N TYR A 35 -2.59 -12.66 6.70
CA TYR A 35 -3.33 -13.55 7.58
C TYR A 35 -4.73 -12.98 7.76
N SER A 36 -5.75 -13.83 7.80
CA SER A 36 -7.10 -13.39 8.12
C SER A 36 -7.25 -13.30 9.63
N LEU A 37 -7.58 -12.12 10.15
CA LEU A 37 -7.99 -11.93 11.55
C LEU A 37 -9.47 -12.31 11.75
N GLY A 38 -10.21 -12.58 10.68
CA GLY A 38 -11.63 -12.93 10.71
C GLY A 38 -12.55 -11.75 10.47
N GLU A 39 -13.83 -11.96 10.74
CA GLU A 39 -14.86 -10.93 10.68
C GLU A 39 -14.83 -10.07 11.96
N PRO A 40 -15.35 -8.82 11.93
CA PRO A 40 -15.33 -7.94 13.12
C PRO A 40 -15.92 -8.56 14.39
N ALA A 41 -16.92 -9.43 14.26
CA ALA A 41 -17.58 -10.09 15.40
C ALA A 41 -16.75 -11.21 16.07
N GLN A 42 -15.73 -11.73 15.38
CA GLN A 42 -14.94 -12.88 15.83
C GLN A 42 -13.44 -12.69 15.54
N ILE A 43 -12.93 -11.51 15.87
CA ILE A 43 -11.56 -11.15 15.56
C ILE A 43 -10.56 -11.95 16.40
N LYS A 44 -9.57 -12.53 15.73
CA LYS A 44 -8.43 -13.24 16.35
C LYS A 44 -7.26 -12.30 16.59
N THR A 45 -6.39 -12.65 17.53
CA THR A 45 -5.18 -11.86 17.77
C THR A 45 -4.12 -12.09 16.70
N ILE A 46 -3.25 -11.10 16.45
CA ILE A 46 -2.15 -11.24 15.48
C ILE A 46 -1.25 -12.43 15.84
N SER A 47 -0.94 -12.62 17.13
CA SER A 47 -0.15 -13.74 17.61
C SER A 47 -0.78 -15.11 17.34
N GLU A 48 -2.10 -15.23 17.53
CA GLU A 48 -2.82 -16.47 17.25
C GLU A 48 -2.75 -16.83 15.77
N VAL A 49 -3.02 -15.87 14.88
CA VAL A 49 -3.08 -16.17 13.44
C VAL A 49 -1.72 -16.44 12.85
N VAL A 50 -0.67 -15.74 13.31
CA VAL A 50 0.71 -15.97 12.85
C VAL A 50 1.20 -17.37 13.26
N THR A 51 0.75 -17.87 14.42
CA THR A 51 1.14 -19.20 14.91
C THR A 51 0.30 -20.31 14.28
N ALA A 52 -1.01 -20.10 14.12
CA ALA A 52 -1.95 -21.15 13.72
C ALA A 52 -2.22 -21.22 12.21
N GLN A 53 -2.09 -20.12 11.47
CA GLN A 53 -2.41 -20.07 10.04
C GLN A 53 -1.16 -20.12 9.18
N LYS A 54 -1.26 -20.76 8.01
CA LYS A 54 -0.24 -20.65 6.98
C LYS A 54 -0.31 -19.25 6.33
N PRO A 55 0.82 -18.54 6.17
CA PRO A 55 0.83 -17.24 5.49
C PRO A 55 0.36 -17.40 4.05
N ARG A 56 -0.47 -16.46 3.59
CA ARG A 56 -0.90 -16.39 2.19
C ARG A 56 -0.22 -15.23 1.50
N SER A 57 0.05 -15.35 0.21
CA SER A 57 0.69 -14.30 -0.57
C SER A 57 -0.27 -13.13 -0.79
N VAL A 58 0.17 -11.88 -0.57
CA VAL A 58 -0.67 -10.71 -0.91
C VAL A 58 -1.04 -10.66 -2.40
N TYR A 59 -0.21 -11.27 -3.26
CA TYR A 59 -0.46 -11.38 -4.70
C TYR A 59 -1.51 -12.42 -5.07
N SER A 60 -1.96 -13.26 -4.13
CA SER A 60 -3.09 -14.18 -4.35
C SER A 60 -4.44 -13.57 -3.97
N MET A 61 -4.48 -12.35 -3.43
CA MET A 61 -5.72 -11.61 -3.11
C MET A 61 -6.35 -11.04 -4.40
N LYS A 62 -6.68 -11.94 -5.32
CA LYS A 62 -7.50 -11.59 -6.49
C LYS A 62 -8.93 -11.51 -5.97
N ASP A 63 -9.56 -10.35 -6.16
CA ASP A 63 -10.99 -10.11 -5.88
C ASP A 63 -11.38 -9.99 -4.40
N ILE A 64 -10.43 -10.04 -3.46
CA ILE A 64 -10.67 -9.83 -2.03
C ILE A 64 -9.75 -8.71 -1.55
N GLY A 65 -10.33 -7.54 -1.35
CA GLY A 65 -9.66 -6.43 -0.73
C GLY A 65 -8.72 -5.63 -1.66
N ALA A 66 -7.57 -5.22 -1.15
CA ALA A 66 -6.56 -4.43 -1.85
C ALA A 66 -5.80 -5.33 -2.82
N VAL A 67 -5.76 -4.93 -4.10
CA VAL A 67 -5.07 -5.68 -5.15
C VAL A 67 -3.60 -5.33 -5.17
N PHE A 68 -2.75 -6.34 -5.04
CA PHE A 68 -1.29 -6.22 -5.12
C PHE A 68 -0.80 -6.77 -6.46
N THR A 69 0.02 -6.00 -7.16
CA THR A 69 0.60 -6.42 -8.43
C THR A 69 2.13 -6.59 -8.36
N LYS A 70 2.64 -7.53 -9.16
CA LYS A 70 4.07 -7.69 -9.45
C LYS A 70 4.48 -6.99 -10.76
N ASP A 71 3.54 -6.31 -11.40
CA ASP A 71 3.76 -5.69 -12.70
C ASP A 71 4.86 -4.64 -12.62
N LYS A 72 5.64 -4.58 -13.69
CA LYS A 72 6.69 -3.56 -13.84
C LYS A 72 6.11 -2.33 -14.52
N ILE A 73 6.75 -1.18 -14.29
CA ILE A 73 6.45 0.01 -15.07
C ILE A 73 6.90 -0.28 -16.51
N PRO A 74 6.03 -0.09 -17.53
CA PRO A 74 6.43 -0.26 -18.92
C PRO A 74 7.57 0.69 -19.31
N ASN A 75 8.55 0.20 -20.06
CA ASN A 75 9.71 0.95 -20.54
C ASN A 75 10.56 1.61 -19.43
N TYR A 76 10.61 1.00 -18.25
CA TYR A 76 11.29 1.55 -17.07
C TYR A 76 12.81 1.72 -17.25
N GLU A 77 13.43 0.88 -18.07
CA GLU A 77 14.82 0.97 -18.48
C GLU A 77 15.14 2.27 -19.22
N HIS A 78 14.15 2.89 -19.86
CA HIS A 78 14.27 4.17 -20.57
C HIS A 78 13.90 5.38 -19.70
N ARG A 79 13.74 5.19 -18.38
CA ARG A 79 13.41 6.29 -17.48
C ARG A 79 14.51 7.36 -17.46
N ARG A 80 14.09 8.61 -17.36
CA ARG A 80 14.97 9.76 -17.12
C ARG A 80 14.73 10.30 -15.73
N THR A 81 15.77 10.30 -14.90
CA THR A 81 15.73 10.96 -13.59
C THR A 81 15.64 12.47 -13.77
N LEU A 82 14.78 13.11 -12.99
CA LEU A 82 14.58 14.55 -12.98
C LEU A 82 15.09 15.14 -11.67
N LYS A 83 15.32 16.46 -11.66
CA LYS A 83 15.60 17.18 -10.42
C LYS A 83 14.42 17.05 -9.44
N ASP A 84 14.76 16.93 -8.16
CA ASP A 84 13.81 16.95 -7.07
C ASP A 84 12.88 18.16 -7.15
N THR A 85 11.66 18.00 -6.66
CA THR A 85 10.68 19.10 -6.59
C THR A 85 10.00 19.10 -5.24
N ILE A 86 9.39 20.23 -4.90
CA ILE A 86 8.50 20.34 -3.76
C ILE A 86 7.06 20.39 -4.29
N LEU A 87 6.19 19.53 -3.78
CA LEU A 87 4.75 19.55 -4.02
C LEU A 87 4.05 19.27 -2.69
N PHE A 88 2.96 19.99 -2.39
CA PHE A 88 2.19 19.80 -1.15
C PHE A 88 3.05 19.78 0.13
N LYS A 89 4.07 20.65 0.20
CA LYS A 89 5.05 20.73 1.30
C LYS A 89 5.89 19.46 1.52
N LYS A 90 5.90 18.53 0.56
CA LYS A 90 6.75 17.34 0.53
C LYS A 90 7.80 17.47 -0.56
N LYS A 91 9.02 16.98 -0.27
CA LYS A 91 10.09 16.86 -1.25
C LYS A 91 9.95 15.52 -1.98
N TYR A 92 9.97 15.57 -3.31
CA TYR A 92 9.82 14.40 -4.17
C TYR A 92 11.03 14.24 -5.07
N LYS A 93 11.57 13.02 -5.12
CA LYS A 93 12.39 12.56 -6.25
C LYS A 93 11.46 12.28 -7.42
N ARG A 94 11.95 12.44 -8.65
CA ARG A 94 11.11 12.28 -9.84
C ARG A 94 11.83 11.56 -10.95
N PHE A 95 11.06 10.83 -11.74
CA PHE A 95 11.50 10.31 -13.02
C PHE A 95 10.35 10.33 -14.00
N GLU A 96 10.69 10.29 -15.28
CA GLU A 96 9.72 10.21 -16.37
C GLU A 96 10.09 9.13 -17.36
N ILE A 97 9.09 8.63 -18.08
CA ILE A 97 9.21 7.68 -19.16
C ILE A 97 8.44 8.27 -20.33
N ASN A 98 9.13 8.49 -21.44
CA ASN A 98 8.57 9.04 -22.65
C ASN A 98 8.64 8.00 -23.76
N SER A 99 7.51 7.35 -24.03
CA SER A 99 7.36 6.39 -25.14
C SER A 99 6.56 7.03 -26.29
N PRO A 100 6.55 6.43 -27.49
CA PRO A 100 5.75 6.95 -28.61
C PRO A 100 4.26 7.10 -28.28
N LYS A 101 3.70 6.18 -27.47
CA LYS A 101 2.27 6.15 -27.13
C LYS A 101 1.91 6.90 -25.84
N ASN A 102 2.82 6.87 -24.86
CA ASN A 102 2.54 7.39 -23.52
C ASN A 102 3.71 8.21 -22.98
N PHE A 103 3.38 9.26 -22.24
CA PHE A 103 4.33 9.97 -21.38
C PHE A 103 3.87 9.82 -19.94
N SER A 104 4.73 9.35 -19.05
CA SER A 104 4.43 9.20 -17.63
C SER A 104 5.50 9.84 -16.77
N ARG A 105 5.09 10.51 -15.69
CA ARG A 105 5.97 11.09 -14.67
C ARG A 105 5.56 10.57 -13.30
N TYR A 106 6.57 10.15 -12.55
CA TYR A 106 6.41 9.53 -11.24
C TYR A 106 7.05 10.41 -10.17
N TYR A 107 6.38 10.51 -9.03
CA TYR A 107 6.85 11.28 -7.88
C TYR A 107 7.02 10.34 -6.69
N VAL A 108 8.27 10.23 -6.25
CA VAL A 108 8.69 9.32 -5.19
C VAL A 108 8.96 10.12 -3.92
N TYR A 109 8.19 9.83 -2.88
CA TYR A 109 8.40 10.37 -1.55
C TYR A 109 9.38 9.47 -0.80
N GLU A 110 10.48 10.04 -0.32
CA GLU A 110 11.48 9.30 0.44
C GLU A 110 10.93 8.90 1.81
N THR A 111 10.83 7.59 2.04
CA THR A 111 10.24 6.98 3.23
C THR A 111 10.73 5.55 3.35
N ASP A 112 10.86 5.09 4.58
CA ASP A 112 11.12 3.70 4.96
C ASP A 112 9.89 2.78 4.74
N THR A 113 8.69 3.35 4.66
CA THR A 113 7.42 2.61 4.55
C THR A 113 7.10 2.31 3.08
N ILE A 114 7.80 1.31 2.53
CA ILE A 114 7.71 0.88 1.11
C ILE A 114 6.51 -0.07 0.88
N LEU A 115 6.16 -0.93 1.84
CA LEU A 115 4.99 -1.82 1.77
C LEU A 115 3.92 -1.40 2.77
N PRO A 116 2.61 -1.54 2.47
CA PRO A 116 1.98 -2.22 1.33
C PRO A 116 1.60 -1.27 0.19
N TYR A 117 1.91 0.02 0.32
CA TYR A 117 1.52 1.06 -0.64
C TYR A 117 2.38 1.08 -1.92
N SER A 118 3.20 0.06 -2.11
CA SER A 118 4.06 -0.06 -3.27
C SER A 118 3.21 -0.21 -4.53
N LEU A 119 3.15 0.84 -5.34
CA LEU A 119 2.56 0.76 -6.68
C LEU A 119 3.49 -0.02 -7.62
N TYR A 120 4.80 0.23 -7.51
CA TYR A 120 5.82 -0.40 -8.37
C TYR A 120 7.11 -0.64 -7.59
N ARG A 121 7.18 -1.80 -6.91
CA ARG A 121 8.24 -2.13 -5.95
C ARG A 121 9.67 -1.90 -6.47
N HIS A 122 9.93 -2.27 -7.71
CA HIS A 122 11.25 -2.10 -8.33
C HIS A 122 11.66 -0.62 -8.39
N ALA A 123 10.75 0.28 -8.73
CA ALA A 123 11.04 1.70 -8.78
C ALA A 123 11.22 2.31 -7.39
N GLU A 124 10.50 1.80 -6.41
CA GLU A 124 10.59 2.27 -5.03
C GLU A 124 11.92 1.87 -4.37
N ILE A 125 12.44 0.69 -4.71
CA ILE A 125 13.78 0.24 -4.34
C ILE A 125 14.84 1.17 -4.96
N ASP A 126 14.75 1.42 -6.26
CA ASP A 126 15.71 2.25 -7.00
C ASP A 126 15.77 3.70 -6.47
N TYR A 127 14.61 4.28 -6.15
CA TYR A 127 14.49 5.67 -5.71
C TYR A 127 14.47 5.82 -4.17
N LYS A 128 14.51 4.71 -3.43
CA LYS A 128 14.46 4.63 -1.96
C LYS A 128 13.27 5.39 -1.37
N GLY A 129 12.08 5.11 -1.87
CA GLY A 129 10.87 5.77 -1.42
C GLY A 129 9.62 5.27 -2.12
N ARG A 130 8.46 5.72 -1.67
CA ARG A 130 7.15 5.30 -2.17
C ARG A 130 6.67 6.20 -3.29
N ILE A 131 6.09 5.62 -4.35
CA ILE A 131 5.42 6.42 -5.38
C ILE A 131 4.11 6.95 -4.79
N GLU A 132 3.98 8.28 -4.67
CA GLU A 132 2.73 8.90 -4.20
C GLU A 132 1.96 9.60 -5.32
N ARG A 133 2.55 9.79 -6.49
CA ARG A 133 1.86 10.41 -7.62
C ARG A 133 2.38 9.86 -8.94
N ILE A 134 1.45 9.65 -9.88
CA ILE A 134 1.73 9.30 -11.26
C ILE A 134 0.90 10.23 -12.14
N ASP A 135 1.58 10.98 -13.01
CA ASP A 135 0.95 11.76 -14.06
C ASP A 135 1.19 11.03 -15.38
N THR A 136 0.15 10.67 -16.11
CA THR A 136 0.24 9.95 -17.38
C THR A 136 -0.55 10.68 -18.45
N TYR A 137 0.08 10.86 -19.61
CA TYR A 137 -0.53 11.37 -20.83
C TYR A 137 -0.51 10.28 -21.89
N ASN A 138 -1.70 9.83 -22.31
CA ASN A 138 -1.87 8.97 -23.47
C ASN A 138 -1.93 9.84 -24.72
N LYS A 139 -0.92 9.72 -25.58
CA LYS A 139 -0.77 10.55 -26.79
C LYS A 139 -1.70 10.12 -27.92
N GLU A 140 -2.12 8.86 -27.95
CA GLU A 140 -3.03 8.34 -28.98
C GLU A 140 -4.47 8.81 -28.74
N GLN A 141 -4.88 8.85 -27.47
CA GLN A 141 -6.23 9.24 -27.08
C GLN A 141 -6.35 10.72 -26.68
N ASP A 142 -5.22 11.43 -26.57
CA ASP A 142 -5.13 12.80 -26.04
C ASP A 142 -5.74 12.95 -24.63
N ILE A 143 -5.41 12.01 -23.73
CA ILE A 143 -5.97 11.96 -22.37
C ILE A 143 -4.86 12.11 -21.34
N PHE A 144 -5.05 13.02 -20.40
CA PHE A 144 -4.20 13.17 -19.21
C PHE A 144 -4.89 12.62 -17.96
N VAL A 145 -4.19 11.77 -17.22
CA VAL A 145 -4.65 11.15 -15.97
C VAL A 145 -3.62 11.38 -14.88
N THR A 146 -4.07 11.80 -13.71
CA THR A 146 -3.26 11.85 -12.49
C THR A 146 -3.79 10.84 -11.49
N LEU A 147 -2.91 10.00 -10.97
CA LEU A 147 -3.13 9.22 -9.76
C LEU A 147 -2.34 9.85 -8.61
N GLN A 148 -2.98 10.07 -7.46
CA GLN A 148 -2.35 10.60 -6.25
C GLN A 148 -2.73 9.76 -5.04
N LEU A 149 -1.73 9.23 -4.34
CA LEU A 149 -1.88 8.61 -3.03
C LEU A 149 -1.92 9.71 -1.95
N LEU A 150 -2.97 9.71 -1.14
CA LEU A 150 -3.17 10.64 -0.03
C LEU A 150 -3.29 9.85 1.29
N PRO A 151 -2.19 9.66 2.04
CA PRO A 151 -2.24 8.99 3.33
C PRO A 151 -3.12 9.76 4.32
N ARG A 152 -4.03 9.06 5.02
CA ARG A 152 -4.82 9.63 6.12
C ARG A 152 -3.95 9.75 7.37
N LYS A 153 -4.19 10.79 8.18
CA LYS A 153 -3.45 11.06 9.42
C LYS A 153 -3.79 10.07 10.54
N ASN A 154 -5.04 9.63 10.59
CA ASN A 154 -5.58 8.80 11.67
C ASN A 154 -5.96 7.41 11.13
N TRP A 155 -5.83 6.40 11.99
CA TRP A 155 -6.38 5.08 11.74
C TRP A 155 -7.91 5.10 11.80
N ASP A 156 -8.55 4.17 11.08
CA ASP A 156 -9.92 3.79 11.37
C ASP A 156 -9.99 3.20 12.80
N GLU A 157 -11.06 3.49 13.56
CA GLU A 157 -11.17 3.07 14.96
C GLU A 157 -11.07 1.54 15.13
N GLU A 158 -11.67 0.78 14.21
CA GLU A 158 -11.54 -0.69 14.14
C GLU A 158 -10.06 -1.14 14.10
N ALA A 159 -9.26 -0.54 13.24
CA ALA A 159 -7.84 -0.88 13.10
C ALA A 159 -7.01 -0.40 14.30
N LYS A 160 -7.38 0.75 14.87
CA LYS A 160 -6.71 1.35 16.02
C LYS A 160 -6.78 0.45 17.26
N ASP A 161 -7.92 -0.18 17.51
CA ASP A 161 -8.08 -1.09 18.64
C ASP A 161 -7.20 -2.34 18.49
N ILE A 162 -7.13 -2.90 17.29
CA ILE A 162 -6.26 -4.04 16.97
C ILE A 162 -4.79 -3.68 17.16
N LEU A 163 -4.36 -2.53 16.62
CA LEU A 163 -2.97 -2.08 16.70
C LEU A 163 -2.56 -1.80 18.16
N LYS A 164 -3.43 -1.12 18.93
CA LYS A 164 -3.18 -0.86 20.36
C LYS A 164 -3.11 -2.15 21.18
N PHE A 165 -3.99 -3.12 20.91
CA PHE A 165 -3.97 -4.40 21.59
C PHE A 165 -2.66 -5.17 21.29
N ASN A 166 -2.25 -5.20 20.02
CA ASN A 166 -0.98 -5.81 19.62
C ASN A 166 0.23 -5.13 20.33
N ASP A 167 0.25 -3.80 20.38
CA ASP A 167 1.29 -3.05 21.10
C ASP A 167 1.32 -3.38 22.60
N PHE A 168 0.16 -3.58 23.22
CA PHE A 168 0.06 -3.97 24.62
C PHE A 168 0.64 -5.37 24.87
N ILE A 169 0.30 -6.36 24.03
CA ILE A 169 0.83 -7.73 24.12
C ILE A 169 2.35 -7.73 23.94
N ASN A 170 2.86 -7.01 22.94
CA ASN A 170 4.29 -6.91 22.65
C ASN A 170 5.09 -6.23 23.76
N LYS A 171 4.49 -5.30 24.51
CA LYS A 171 5.11 -4.68 25.69
C LYS A 171 5.17 -5.64 26.88
N LYS A 172 4.18 -6.52 27.03
CA LYS A 172 4.18 -7.55 28.08
C LYS A 172 5.19 -8.66 27.81
N SER A 173 5.39 -9.06 26.56
CA SER A 173 6.35 -10.13 26.21
C SER A 173 7.83 -9.70 26.28
N LYS A 174 8.10 -8.39 26.29
CA LYS A 174 9.46 -7.81 26.43
C LYS A 174 9.86 -7.51 27.88
N LYS A 175 8.96 -7.71 28.84
CA LYS A 175 9.26 -7.65 30.27
C LYS A 175 9.48 -9.06 30.81
#